data_AF-A0A973DLI8-F1
#
_entry.id   AF-A0A973DLI8-F1
#
_cell.length_a   1.000
_cell.length_b   1.000
_cell.length_c   1.000
_cell.angle_alpha   90.00
_cell.angle_beta   90.00
_cell.angle_gamma   90.00
#
_symmetry.space_group_name_H-M   'P 1'
#
loop_
_entity.id
_entity.type
_entity.pdbx_description
1 polymer ?
#
loop_
_entity_poly.entity_id
_entity_poly.type
_entity_poly.pdbx_seq_one_letter_code
_entity_poly.pdbx_strand_id
1 'polypeptide(L)' 'KYDCFKGDMVELTVGQRSLIGLATGVDAQGGITLLIDGKSQTFYGGEISMRKK' A
#
# COMPACT_ATOMS: atom_id res chain seq x y z
N LYS A 1 13.05 9.30 -9.44
CA LYS A 1 12.97 9.15 -7.97
C LYS A 1 11.49 9.22 -7.60
N TYR A 2 10.70 8.21 -7.97
CA TYR A 2 9.25 8.35 -8.20
C TYR A 2 8.40 7.36 -7.39
N ASP A 3 8.79 7.08 -6.14
CA ASP A 3 7.92 6.31 -5.24
C ASP A 3 7.00 7.29 -4.48
N CYS A 4 5.91 7.72 -5.13
CA CYS A 4 4.99 8.75 -4.63
C CYS A 4 4.27 8.37 -3.32
N PHE A 5 4.36 7.10 -2.91
CA PHE A 5 3.63 6.53 -1.76
C PHE A 5 4.56 5.98 -0.67
N LYS A 6 5.90 5.99 -0.89
CA LYS A 6 6.83 5.34 0.04
C LYS A 6 6.97 6.15 1.32
N GLY A 7 6.53 5.57 2.43
CA GLY A 7 6.58 6.20 3.75
C GLY A 7 5.31 6.92 4.17
N ASP A 8 4.26 6.88 3.35
CA ASP A 8 2.95 7.43 3.69
C ASP A 8 1.97 6.32 4.11
N MET A 9 1.05 6.66 5.02
CA MET A 9 -0.11 5.82 5.28
C MET A 9 -1.06 5.90 4.09
N VAL A 10 -1.40 4.75 3.54
CA VAL A 10 -2.37 4.62 2.46
C VAL A 10 -3.46 3.65 2.86
N GLU A 11 -4.65 3.86 2.30
CA GLU A 11 -5.79 2.96 2.41
C GLU A 11 -5.90 2.19 1.09
N LEU A 12 -5.63 0.89 1.13
CA LEU A 12 -5.82 -0.02 0.00
C LEU A 12 -7.20 -0.64 0.07
N THR A 13 -7.99 -0.45 -0.98
CA THR A 13 -9.28 -1.09 -1.15
C THR A 13 -9.15 -2.24 -2.13
N VAL A 14 -9.36 -3.47 -1.65
CA VAL A 14 -9.35 -4.70 -2.46
C VAL A 14 -10.74 -5.31 -2.42
N GLY A 15 -11.50 -5.13 -3.51
CA GLY A 15 -12.89 -5.58 -3.59
C GLY A 15 -13.78 -4.81 -2.60
N GLN A 16 -14.33 -5.51 -1.60
CA GLN A 16 -15.16 -4.91 -0.53
C GLN A 16 -14.37 -4.64 0.78
N ARG A 17 -13.06 -4.88 0.79
CA ARG A 17 -12.23 -4.72 2.00
C ARG A 17 -11.29 -3.54 1.86
N SER A 18 -11.23 -2.71 2.91
CA SER A 18 -10.28 -1.61 3.05
C SER A 18 -9.21 -1.99 4.06
N LEU A 19 -7.95 -1.75 3.71
CA LEU A 19 -6.78 -2.04 4.53
C LEU A 19 -5.99 -0.75 4.67
N ILE A 20 -5.63 -0.36 5.90
CA ILE A 20 -4.82 0.83 6.14
C ILE A 20 -3.42 0.37 6.53
N GLY A 21 -2.40 0.88 5.86
CA GLY A 21 -1.01 0.50 6.08
C GLY A 21 -0.02 1.53 5.60
N LEU A 22 1.23 1.39 6.06
CA LEU A 22 2.34 2.19 5.57
C LEU A 22 2.82 1.60 4.24
N ALA A 23 2.73 2.34 3.14
CA ALA A 23 3.27 1.89 1.87
C ALA A 23 4.80 1.90 1.92
N THR A 24 5.42 0.72 1.85
CA THR A 24 6.89 0.57 1.90
C THR A 24 7.53 0.60 0.52
N GLY A 25 6.72 0.44 -0.54
CA GLY A 25 7.15 0.53 -1.93
C GLY A 25 6.43 -0.49 -2.80
N VAL A 26 7.08 -0.85 -3.91
CA VAL A 26 6.60 -1.85 -4.87
C VAL A 26 7.66 -2.93 -5.03
N ASP A 27 7.24 -4.20 -5.02
CA ASP A 27 8.09 -5.36 -5.27
C ASP A 27 8.53 -5.45 -6.75
N ALA A 28 9.53 -6.28 -7.05
CA ALA A 28 10.06 -6.48 -8.41
C ALA A 28 9.00 -6.91 -9.44
N GLN A 29 7.90 -7.53 -9.01
CA GLN A 29 6.77 -7.90 -9.86
C GLN A 29 5.71 -6.80 -10.06
N GLY A 30 5.90 -5.61 -9.47
CA GLY A 30 4.94 -4.51 -9.58
C GLY A 30 3.83 -4.53 -8.53
N GLY A 31 3.88 -5.42 -7.53
CA GLY A 31 2.92 -5.44 -6.42
C GLY A 31 3.29 -4.43 -5.34
N ILE A 32 2.33 -3.68 -4.79
CA ILE A 32 2.65 -2.72 -3.72
C ILE A 32 2.75 -3.46 -2.39
N THR A 33 3.76 -3.10 -1.60
CA THR A 33 3.96 -3.65 -0.26
C THR A 33 3.50 -2.64 0.77
N LEU A 34 2.64 -3.10 1.68
CA LEU A 34 2.11 -2.35 2.81
C LEU A 34 2.58 -2.99 4.11
N LEU A 35 3.08 -2.18 5.03
CA LEU A 35 3.33 -2.60 6.40
C LEU A 35 2.06 -2.33 7.22
N ILE A 36 1.39 -3.40 7.62
CA ILE A 36 0.15 -3.40 8.39
C ILE A 36 0.41 -4.21 9.67
N ASP A 37 0.20 -3.60 10.84
CA ASP A 37 0.41 -4.25 12.15
C ASP A 37 1.79 -4.94 12.29
N GLY A 38 2.83 -4.32 11.74
CA GLY A 38 4.20 -4.85 11.78
C GLY A 38 4.47 -6.00 10.80
N LYS A 39 3.51 -6.36 9.95
CA LYS A 39 3.66 -7.36 8.88
C LYS A 39 3.64 -6.68 7.51
N SER A 40 4.65 -6.97 6.70
CA SER A 40 4.68 -6.56 5.30
C SER A 40 3.80 -7.48 4.47
N GLN A 41 2.86 -6.90 3.74
CA GLN A 41 1.92 -7.62 2.89
C GLN A 41 1.94 -7.00 1.50
N THR A 42 2.14 -7.83 0.47
CA THR A 42 2.22 -7.38 -0.92
C THR A 42 0.91 -7.65 -1.65
N PHE A 43 0.42 -6.64 -2.36
CA PHE A 43 -0.84 -6.67 -3.08
C PHE A 43 -0.60 -6.38 -4.56
N TYR A 44 -1.16 -7.24 -5.42
CA TYR A 44 -1.00 -7.17 -6.88
C TYR A 44 -2.28 -6.65 -7.58
N GLY A 45 -3.20 -6.06 -6.83
CA GLY A 45 -4.47 -5.53 -7.33
C GLY A 45 -5.29 -4.86 -6.23
N GLY A 46 -6.15 -3.94 -6.64
CA GLY A 46 -6.93 -3.08 -5.75
C GLY A 46 -6.73 -1.60 -6.09
N GLU A 47 -7.60 -0.77 -5.53
CA GLU A 47 -7.53 0.68 -5.65
C GLU A 47 -6.82 1.21 -4.41
N ILE A 48 -5.72 1.93 -4.59
CA ILE A 48 -5.03 2.59 -3.48
C ILE A 48 -5.47 4.05 -3.39
N SER A 49 -5.88 4.45 -2.19
CA SER A 49 -6.23 5.82 -1.86
C SER A 49 -5.25 6.36 -0.82
N MET A 50 -4.57 7.46 -1.15
CA MET A 50 -3.70 8.14 -0.21
C MET A 50 -4.53 9.06 0.68
N ARG A 51 -4.58 8.77 1.98
CA ARG A 51 -5.15 9.71 2.95
C ARG A 51 -4.02 10.51 3.57
N LYS A 52 -3.65 11.63 2.93
CA LYS A 52 -2.85 12.64 3.62
C LYS A 52 -3.72 13.27 4.70
N LYS A 53 -3.31 13.10 5.95
CA LYS A 53 -3.84 13.86 7.08
C LYS A 53 -3.10 15.19 7.18
#